data_AF-A0A7W9S0N7-F1
#
_entry.id   AF-A0A7W9S0N7-F1
#
_cell.length_a   1.000
_cell.length_b   1.000
_cell.length_c   1.000
_cell.angle_alpha   90.00
_cell.angle_beta   90.00
_cell.angle_gamma   90.00
#
_symmetry.space_group_name_H-M   'P 1'
#
loop_
_entity.id
_entity.type
_entity.pdbx_description
1 polymer ?
#
loop_
_entity_poly.entity_id
_entity_poly.type
_entity_poly.pdbx_seq_one_letter_code
_entity_poly.pdbx_strand_id
1 'polypeptide(L)'
;MLKTFENRSAFDVVNIAAGLGLAITPWILGYAALTTAAWNAWLVGAAIAVVACIALFAFSEWQQWVNTALGVWSVAAPWVLPFSTNSSATISHVVVGLIVAAAAGYSLWKGSDKPFSTA
;
A
#
# COMPACT_ATOMS: atom_id res chain seq x y z
N MET A 1 20.66 -11.27 13.31
CA MET A 1 20.62 -11.15 11.84
C MET A 1 19.37 -11.77 11.21
N LEU A 2 18.86 -12.92 11.68
CA LEU A 2 17.65 -13.57 11.11
C LEU A 2 16.31 -12.84 11.37
N LYS A 3 16.09 -12.27 12.56
CA LYS A 3 14.82 -11.56 12.91
C LYS A 3 14.45 -10.40 11.99
N THR A 4 15.42 -9.73 11.39
CA THR A 4 15.16 -8.59 10.50
C THR A 4 14.63 -8.99 9.14
N PHE A 5 14.97 -10.18 8.64
CA PHE A 5 14.45 -10.70 7.37
C PHE A 5 13.01 -11.18 7.53
N GLU A 6 12.70 -11.84 8.63
CA GLU A 6 11.35 -12.35 8.92
C GLU A 6 10.31 -11.22 9.01
N ASN A 7 10.60 -10.16 9.75
CA ASN A 7 9.68 -9.01 9.87
C ASN A 7 9.44 -8.32 8.52
N ARG A 8 10.43 -8.30 7.62
CA ARG A 8 10.31 -7.66 6.30
C ARG A 8 9.41 -8.46 5.37
N SER A 9 9.62 -9.77 5.29
CA SER A 9 8.75 -10.68 4.54
C SER A 9 7.30 -10.61 5.04
N ALA A 10 7.09 -10.52 6.35
CA ALA A 10 5.76 -10.33 6.92
C ALA A 10 5.09 -9.03 6.43
N PHE A 11 5.81 -7.91 6.34
CA PHE A 11 5.27 -6.66 5.78
C PHE A 11 4.94 -6.78 4.29
N ASP A 12 5.77 -7.45 3.50
CA ASP A 12 5.49 -7.65 2.08
C ASP A 12 4.23 -8.50 1.87
N VAL A 13 4.06 -9.58 2.63
CA VAL A 13 2.84 -10.41 2.61
C VAL A 13 1.61 -9.60 3.02
N VAL A 14 1.71 -8.76 4.05
CA VAL A 14 0.62 -7.86 4.46
C VAL A 14 0.28 -6.87 3.35
N ASN A 15 1.26 -6.30 2.66
CA ASN A 15 1.03 -5.37 1.56
C ASN A 15 0.39 -6.05 0.34
N ILE A 16 0.79 -7.29 0.02
CA ILE A 16 0.13 -8.09 -1.02
C ILE A 16 -1.35 -8.30 -0.65
N ALA A 17 -1.61 -8.76 0.57
CA ALA A 17 -2.97 -8.99 1.04
C ALA A 17 -3.80 -7.70 1.07
N ALA A 18 -3.22 -6.59 1.50
CA ALA A 18 -3.88 -5.28 1.53
C ALA A 18 -4.19 -4.77 0.12
N GLY A 19 -3.25 -4.88 -0.82
CA GLY A 19 -3.44 -4.49 -2.22
C GLY A 19 -4.50 -5.33 -2.94
N LEU A 20 -4.42 -6.66 -2.81
CA LEU A 20 -5.44 -7.56 -3.36
C LEU A 20 -6.80 -7.34 -2.70
N GLY A 21 -6.82 -7.15 -1.38
CA GLY A 21 -8.00 -6.80 -0.62
C GLY A 21 -8.66 -5.55 -1.18
N LEU A 22 -7.90 -4.46 -1.35
CA LEU A 22 -8.40 -3.21 -1.94
C LEU A 22 -9.01 -3.44 -3.32
N ALA A 23 -8.29 -4.15 -4.20
CA ALA A 23 -8.78 -4.45 -5.54
C ALA A 23 -10.10 -5.22 -5.52
N ILE A 24 -10.30 -6.12 -4.55
CA ILE A 24 -11.53 -6.94 -4.47
C ILE A 24 -12.65 -6.21 -3.69
N THR A 25 -12.33 -5.20 -2.88
CA THR A 25 -13.33 -4.51 -2.03
C THR A 25 -14.52 -3.86 -2.76
N PRO A 26 -14.44 -3.38 -4.02
CA PRO A 26 -15.62 -2.82 -4.70
C PRO A 26 -16.78 -3.82 -4.81
N TRP A 27 -16.48 -5.11 -5.01
CA TRP A 27 -17.50 -6.16 -5.07
C TRP A 27 -18.01 -6.55 -3.69
N ILE A 28 -17.10 -6.66 -2.70
CA ILE A 28 -17.46 -7.06 -1.33
C ILE A 28 -18.31 -5.98 -0.65
N LEU A 29 -17.94 -4.71 -0.83
CA LEU A 29 -18.56 -3.57 -0.15
C LEU A 29 -19.61 -2.86 -1.02
N GLY A 30 -19.92 -3.39 -2.20
CA GLY A 30 -21.04 -2.96 -3.03
C GLY A 30 -20.88 -1.60 -3.72
N TYR A 31 -19.65 -1.11 -3.89
CA TYR A 31 -19.38 0.16 -4.59
C TYR A 31 -18.80 -0.04 -6.00
N ALA A 32 -18.83 -1.26 -6.54
CA ALA A 32 -18.37 -1.57 -7.90
C ALA A 32 -19.07 -0.74 -9.01
N ALA A 33 -20.29 -0.25 -8.76
CA ALA A 33 -21.00 0.62 -9.71
C ALA A 33 -20.47 2.07 -9.72
N LEU A 34 -19.71 2.50 -8.71
CA LEU A 34 -19.06 3.80 -8.70
C LEU A 34 -17.79 3.72 -9.54
N THR A 35 -17.89 4.11 -10.81
CA THR A 35 -16.82 4.01 -11.80
C THR A 35 -15.48 4.53 -11.25
N THR A 36 -15.45 5.74 -10.70
CA THR A 36 -14.21 6.35 -10.20
C THR A 36 -13.59 5.58 -9.04
N ALA A 37 -14.41 5.21 -8.04
CA ALA A 37 -13.92 4.50 -6.85
C ALA A 37 -13.48 3.07 -7.16
N ALA A 38 -14.23 2.36 -8.01
CA ALA A 38 -13.91 0.99 -8.40
C ALA A 38 -12.62 0.93 -9.24
N TRP A 39 -12.48 1.80 -10.24
CA TRP A 39 -11.25 1.88 -11.03
C TRP A 39 -10.03 2.23 -10.20
N ASN A 40 -10.16 3.19 -9.28
CA ASN A 40 -9.06 3.55 -8.39
C ASN A 40 -8.68 2.37 -7.47
N ALA A 41 -9.66 1.66 -6.90
CA ALA A 41 -9.41 0.48 -6.07
C ALA A 41 -8.68 -0.62 -6.85
N TRP A 42 -9.10 -0.92 -8.08
CA TRP A 42 -8.48 -1.93 -8.93
C TRP A 42 -7.05 -1.58 -9.30
N LEU A 43 -6.81 -0.36 -9.79
CA LEU A 43 -5.49 0.07 -10.25
C LEU A 43 -4.51 0.18 -9.09
N VAL A 44 -4.89 0.87 -8.01
CA VAL A 44 -4.02 1.09 -6.85
C VAL A 44 -3.80 -0.21 -6.10
N GLY A 45 -4.85 -1.01 -5.88
CA GLY A 45 -4.75 -2.30 -5.21
C GLY A 45 -3.85 -3.28 -5.97
N ALA A 46 -4.02 -3.40 -7.29
CA ALA A 46 -3.16 -4.24 -8.12
C ALA A 46 -1.70 -3.74 -8.14
N ALA A 47 -1.48 -2.43 -8.25
CA ALA A 47 -0.13 -1.86 -8.23
C ALA A 47 0.60 -2.17 -6.92
N ILE A 48 -0.07 -1.99 -5.77
CA ILE A 48 0.50 -2.32 -4.45
C ILE A 48 0.84 -3.82 -4.37
N ALA A 49 -0.07 -4.69 -4.80
CA ALA A 49 0.15 -6.13 -4.75
C ALA A 49 1.33 -6.56 -5.63
N VAL A 50 1.43 -6.02 -6.86
CA VAL A 50 2.54 -6.31 -7.78
C VAL A 50 3.87 -5.84 -7.22
N VAL A 51 3.94 -4.60 -6.70
CA VAL A 51 5.19 -4.05 -6.13
C VAL A 51 5.63 -4.89 -4.92
N ALA A 52 4.69 -5.29 -4.05
CA ALA A 52 4.99 -6.14 -2.90
C ALA A 52 5.40 -7.57 -3.31
N CYS A 53 4.81 -8.14 -4.36
CA CYS A 53 5.27 -9.41 -4.93
C CYS A 53 6.71 -9.33 -5.46
N ILE A 54 7.10 -8.23 -6.13
CA ILE A 54 8.48 -8.04 -6.60
C ILE A 54 9.45 -7.96 -5.42
N ALA A 55 9.04 -7.33 -4.32
CA ALA A 55 9.85 -7.18 -3.11
C ALA A 55 10.23 -8.53 -2.47
N LEU A 56 9.40 -9.57 -2.61
CA LEU A 56 9.69 -10.92 -2.13
C LEU A 56 10.92 -11.56 -2.81
N PHE A 57 11.19 -11.23 -4.08
CA PHE A 57 12.30 -11.80 -4.84
C PHE A 57 13.58 -10.99 -4.71
N ALA A 58 13.47 -9.67 -4.79
CA ALA A 58 14.61 -8.77 -4.70
C ALA A 58 14.17 -7.40 -4.19
N PHE A 59 14.41 -7.17 -2.91
CA PHE A 59 14.09 -5.92 -2.25
C PHE A 59 14.97 -4.77 -2.76
N SER A 60 14.35 -3.66 -3.16
CA SER A 60 15.03 -2.44 -3.60
C SER A 60 14.44 -1.20 -2.93
N GLU A 61 15.23 -0.17 -2.72
CA GLU A 61 14.78 1.08 -2.08
C GLU A 61 13.63 1.76 -2.86
N TRP A 62 13.69 1.74 -4.20
CA TRP A 62 12.64 2.34 -5.03
C TRP A 62 11.24 1.74 -4.78
N GLN A 63 11.15 0.45 -4.43
CA GLN A 63 9.88 -0.23 -4.14
C GLN A 63 9.21 0.34 -2.89
N GLN A 64 10.02 0.68 -1.86
CA GLN A 64 9.51 1.31 -0.65
C GLN A 64 8.96 2.71 -0.93
N TRP A 65 9.65 3.48 -1.77
CA TRP A 65 9.19 4.80 -2.19
C TRP A 65 7.88 4.71 -2.98
N VAL A 66 7.77 3.73 -3.90
CA VAL A 66 6.53 3.50 -4.67
C VAL A 66 5.38 3.06 -3.77
N ASN A 67 5.58 2.10 -2.86
CA ASN A 67 4.53 1.70 -1.92
C ASN A 67 4.11 2.84 -0.99
N THR A 68 5.06 3.68 -0.56
CA THR A 68 4.74 4.89 0.20
C THR A 68 3.85 5.82 -0.61
N ALA A 69 4.23 6.12 -1.86
CA ALA A 69 3.46 6.99 -2.74
C ALA A 69 2.05 6.43 -3.02
N LEU A 70 1.94 5.12 -3.31
CA LEU A 70 0.66 4.44 -3.54
C LEU A 70 -0.21 4.43 -2.27
N GLY A 71 0.37 4.20 -1.10
CA GLY A 71 -0.34 4.26 0.18
C GLY A 71 -0.89 5.65 0.46
N VAL A 72 -0.06 6.69 0.32
CA VAL A 72 -0.47 8.10 0.49
C VAL A 72 -1.54 8.48 -0.53
N TRP A 73 -1.37 8.10 -1.79
CA TRP A 73 -2.38 8.31 -2.83
C TRP A 73 -3.70 7.63 -2.47
N SER A 74 -3.66 6.37 -2.03
CA SER A 74 -4.86 5.64 -1.61
C SER A 74 -5.61 6.35 -0.49
N VAL A 75 -4.89 6.93 0.49
CA VAL A 75 -5.51 7.76 1.52
C VAL A 75 -6.14 9.01 0.91
N ALA A 76 -5.43 9.75 0.08
CA ALA A 76 -5.93 11.03 -0.47
C ALA A 76 -7.03 10.87 -1.53
N ALA A 77 -7.09 9.73 -2.22
CA ALA A 77 -7.94 9.48 -3.38
C ALA A 77 -9.44 9.79 -3.17
N PRO A 78 -10.09 9.48 -2.04
CA PRO A 78 -11.52 9.77 -1.86
C PRO A 78 -11.86 11.25 -1.99
N TRP A 79 -10.95 12.12 -1.55
CA TRP A 79 -11.13 13.58 -1.61
C TRP A 79 -10.67 14.18 -2.94
N VAL A 80 -9.62 13.62 -3.54
CA VAL A 80 -9.09 14.08 -4.84
C VAL A 80 -10.00 13.66 -6.00
N LEU A 81 -10.61 12.48 -5.93
CA LEU A 81 -11.46 11.87 -6.95
C LEU A 81 -12.98 11.92 -6.62
N PRO A 82 -13.40 13.01 -5.95
CA PRO A 82 -14.66 13.21 -5.21
C PRO A 82 -15.60 12.01 -4.95
N PHE A 83 -15.08 10.86 -4.46
CA PHE A 83 -15.92 9.72 -4.07
C PHE A 83 -16.07 9.57 -2.55
N SER A 84 -15.62 10.58 -1.78
CA SER A 84 -15.65 10.58 -0.32
C SER A 84 -17.06 10.43 0.30
N THR A 85 -18.11 10.74 -0.47
CA THR A 85 -19.52 10.58 -0.08
C THR A 85 -19.94 9.13 0.09
N ASN A 86 -19.20 8.18 -0.48
CA ASN A 86 -19.43 6.75 -0.27
C ASN A 86 -18.54 6.24 0.87
N SER A 87 -19.12 6.06 2.05
CA SER A 87 -18.39 5.66 3.26
C SER A 87 -17.59 4.37 3.07
N SER A 88 -18.13 3.37 2.38
CA SER A 88 -17.46 2.08 2.14
C SER A 88 -16.21 2.23 1.27
N ALA A 89 -16.30 2.99 0.19
CA ALA A 89 -15.17 3.29 -0.69
C ALA A 89 -14.10 4.10 0.05
N THR A 90 -14.51 5.11 0.81
CA THR A 90 -13.60 5.97 1.59
C THR A 90 -12.83 5.16 2.63
N ILE A 91 -13.52 4.39 3.47
CA ILE A 91 -12.90 3.64 4.57
C ILE A 91 -11.93 2.59 4.02
N SER A 92 -12.32 1.84 2.98
CA SER A 92 -11.45 0.80 2.39
C SER A 92 -10.15 1.39 1.83
N HIS A 93 -10.22 2.48 1.08
CA HIS A 93 -9.05 3.17 0.53
C HIS A 93 -8.14 3.77 1.60
N VAL A 94 -8.72 4.41 2.62
CA VAL A 94 -7.95 5.04 3.71
C VAL A 94 -7.28 3.98 4.57
N VAL A 95 -7.98 2.92 4.97
CA VAL A 95 -7.42 1.86 5.81
C VAL A 95 -6.27 1.14 5.10
N VAL A 96 -6.47 0.72 3.84
CA VAL A 96 -5.39 0.07 3.07
C VAL A 96 -4.24 1.02 2.82
N GLY A 97 -4.53 2.28 2.45
CA GLY A 97 -3.51 3.28 2.22
C GLY A 97 -2.62 3.52 3.46
N LEU A 98 -3.23 3.58 4.65
CA LEU A 98 -2.51 3.72 5.91
C LEU A 98 -1.65 2.49 6.23
N ILE A 99 -2.16 1.28 6.02
CA ILE A 99 -1.39 0.04 6.24
C ILE A 99 -0.12 0.04 5.39
N VAL A 100 -0.28 0.34 4.10
CA VAL A 100 0.82 0.29 3.13
C VAL A 100 1.82 1.43 3.37
N ALA A 101 1.34 2.64 3.61
CA ALA A 101 2.19 3.79 3.91
C ALA A 101 2.96 3.61 5.22
N ALA A 102 2.33 3.07 6.27
CA ALA A 102 2.99 2.82 7.55
C ALA A 102 4.05 1.72 7.43
N ALA A 103 3.76 0.62 6.72
CA ALA A 103 4.71 -0.46 6.49
C ALA A 103 5.95 0.03 5.71
N ALA A 104 5.74 0.81 4.64
CA ALA A 104 6.81 1.37 3.84
C ALA A 104 7.61 2.43 4.61
N GLY A 105 6.94 3.34 5.32
CA GLY A 105 7.58 4.37 6.15
C GLY A 105 8.42 3.79 7.29
N TYR A 106 7.94 2.74 7.96
CA TYR A 106 8.72 2.03 8.97
C TYR A 106 9.98 1.39 8.39
N SER A 107 9.89 0.82 7.19
CA SER A 107 11.04 0.24 6.49
C SER A 107 12.10 1.29 6.13
N LEU A 108 11.66 2.46 5.65
CA LEU A 108 12.55 3.59 5.31
C LEU A 108 13.25 4.17 6.56
N TRP A 109 12.51 4.37 7.66
CA TRP A 109 13.07 4.86 8.91
C TRP A 109 14.16 3.93 9.45
N LYS A 110 13.88 2.62 9.50
CA LYS A 110 14.85 1.62 9.97
C LYS A 110 16.04 1.42 9.01
N GLY A 111 15.84 1.71 7.73
CA GLY A 111 16.92 1.77 6.75
C GLY A 111 17.87 2.96 6.99
N SER A 112 17.31 4.07 7.47
CA SER A 112 18.00 5.34 7.74
C SER A 112 18.78 5.35 9.06
N ASP A 113 18.49 4.43 9.98
CA ASP A 113 19.25 4.24 11.24
C ASP A 113 20.64 3.61 11.03
N LYS A 114 21.10 3.43 9.79
CA LYS A 114 22.53 3.26 9.53
C LYS A 114 23.14 4.65 9.63
N PRO A 115 23.85 5.01 10.73
CA PRO A 115 24.57 6.28 10.75
C PRO A 115 25.42 6.34 9.50
N PHE A 116 25.42 7.50 8.83
CA PHE A 116 26.35 7.82 7.75
C PHE A 116 27.78 7.63 8.27
N SER A 117 28.25 6.39 8.19
CA SER A 117 29.65 6.04 8.25
C SER A 117 30.09 6.01 6.79
N THR A 118 31.14 6.78 6.50
CA THR A 118 31.69 7.20 5.19
C THR A 118 31.24 8.61 4.81
N ALA A 119 32.12 9.61 4.76
CA ALA A 119 33.58 9.67 4.92
C ALA A 119 33.99 11.05 5.47
#